data_AF-A0A9Q5TGJ5-F1
#
_entry.id   AF-A0A9Q5TGJ5-F1
#
_cell.length_a   1.000
_cell.length_b   1.000
_cell.length_c   1.000
_cell.angle_alpha   90.00
_cell.angle_beta   90.00
_cell.angle_gamma   90.00
#
_symmetry.space_group_name_H-M   'P 1'
#
loop_
_entity.id
_entity.type
_entity.pdbx_description
1 polymer ?
#
loop_
_entity_poly.entity_id
_entity_poly.type
_entity_poly.pdbx_seq_one_letter_code
_entity_poly.pdbx_strand_id
1 'polypeptide(L)'
;MLKKLITFSAILCTGQAWAACVDGAAGPNGVDSATEGSTCDNSGTSYIGNNTAYASGSGSVLNFLPGTVISSNGVAAVYTLAVGGVNSGGSIPGAGATVHAKGDLTVNGNALGSTRSIFIFSGTDAGGKRNSLQIDGNLTATRTGGLYGAVIENTGGDLLVAGKTSLTSNVSDALRNRGDANSTFRGSTSINVSGSNGIFQSGGTVNFNGDLTINTTTGNGIKTSGGLLNARELYIDVKSGVGNGIAISDRGIVNISGGEIITEGKGSTAISLNGGAFSSTDALSILTKSNDSQGIVLSGDAKAILARTDIQTQGDNANGINIINTPTNGVTLYFQDAISIETLGGGSNAIASKNNPANGFVLPAGSMLVTQGENSHGIDMQIESGGGDLTV
;
A
#
# COMPACT_ATOMS: atom_id res chain seq x y z
N MET A 1 61.25 20.52 47.52
CA MET A 1 61.47 19.54 46.43
C MET A 1 60.18 18.79 46.15
N LEU A 2 59.70 18.90 44.91
CA LEU A 2 58.74 18.06 44.19
C LEU A 2 57.45 17.58 44.90
N LYS A 3 56.36 18.36 44.75
CA LYS A 3 55.00 17.79 44.68
C LYS A 3 54.72 17.43 43.22
N LYS A 4 54.55 16.13 42.94
CA LYS A 4 54.14 15.62 41.62
C LYS A 4 52.74 16.14 41.29
N LEU A 5 52.66 16.97 40.26
CA LEU A 5 51.41 17.30 39.59
C LEU A 5 51.12 16.13 38.63
N ILE A 6 50.12 15.31 38.94
CA ILE A 6 49.56 14.32 38.02
C ILE A 6 48.53 15.08 37.18
N THR A 7 48.89 15.39 35.93
CA THR A 7 47.95 15.90 34.94
C THR A 7 47.06 14.73 34.51
N PHE A 8 45.84 14.68 35.03
CA PHE A 8 44.79 13.85 34.45
C PHE A 8 44.34 14.51 33.15
N SER A 9 44.79 13.98 32.01
CA SER A 9 44.13 14.24 30.73
C SER A 9 42.78 13.54 30.77
N ALA A 10 41.74 14.29 31.14
CA ALA A 10 40.37 13.88 30.92
C ALA A 10 40.15 13.75 29.41
N ILE A 11 40.20 12.52 28.90
CA ILE A 11 39.59 12.20 27.62
C ILE A 11 38.09 12.39 27.84
N LEU A 12 37.59 13.56 27.44
CA LEU A 12 36.16 13.77 27.25
C LEU A 12 35.72 12.83 26.12
N CYS A 13 35.26 11.63 26.47
CA CYS A 13 34.47 10.79 25.59
C CYS A 13 33.13 11.48 25.35
N THR A 14 33.07 12.37 24.36
CA THR A 14 31.80 12.82 23.79
C THR A 14 31.20 11.65 23.01
N GLY A 15 30.29 10.91 23.64
CA GLY A 15 29.11 10.27 23.02
C GLY A 15 29.26 9.52 21.69
N GLN A 16 30.39 8.88 21.37
CA GLN A 16 30.45 7.96 20.25
C GLN A 16 29.70 6.67 20.63
N ALA A 17 28.58 6.41 19.97
CA ALA A 17 27.98 5.07 19.99
C ALA A 17 28.99 4.11 19.36
N TRP A 18 29.40 3.08 20.08
CA TRP A 18 30.33 2.10 19.56
C TRP A 18 29.59 1.25 18.51
N ALA A 19 30.25 0.95 17.39
CA ALA A 19 29.80 -0.06 16.44
C ALA A 19 29.59 -1.37 17.23
N ALA A 20 28.34 -1.78 17.37
CA ALA A 20 27.92 -2.87 18.21
C ALA A 20 27.11 -3.85 17.38
N CYS A 21 27.50 -5.12 17.50
CA CYS A 21 26.78 -6.23 16.94
C CYS A 21 26.26 -7.12 18.05
N VAL A 22 24.98 -7.44 18.01
CA VAL A 22 24.34 -8.32 19.00
C VAL A 22 23.53 -9.37 18.25
N ASP A 23 23.92 -10.64 18.36
CA ASP A 23 23.12 -11.80 17.93
C ASP A 23 22.40 -12.36 19.16
N GLY A 24 21.27 -11.74 19.51
CA GLY A 24 20.47 -12.12 20.67
C GLY A 24 19.60 -13.34 20.37
N ALA A 25 20.13 -14.56 20.53
CA ALA A 25 19.33 -15.78 20.45
C ALA A 25 18.23 -15.84 21.55
N ALA A 26 17.15 -16.56 21.25
CA ALA A 26 15.88 -16.64 21.99
C ALA A 26 15.93 -16.38 23.52
N GLY A 27 15.18 -15.38 23.97
CA GLY A 27 14.99 -15.01 25.38
C GLY A 27 14.20 -13.70 25.53
N PRO A 28 13.66 -13.36 26.72
CA PRO A 28 12.78 -12.19 26.90
C PRO A 28 13.43 -10.83 26.56
N ASN A 29 14.76 -10.79 26.48
CA ASN A 29 15.58 -9.62 26.11
C ASN A 29 16.51 -9.90 24.91
N GLY A 30 16.27 -10.98 24.15
CA GLY A 30 17.04 -11.29 22.95
C GLY A 30 16.76 -10.25 21.87
N VAL A 31 17.69 -9.33 21.69
CA VAL A 31 17.64 -8.27 20.68
C VAL A 31 18.73 -8.54 19.69
N ASP A 32 18.34 -8.62 18.43
CA ASP A 32 19.26 -8.77 17.33
C ASP A 32 19.50 -7.42 16.65
N SER A 33 20.76 -6.98 16.57
CA SER A 33 21.01 -5.61 16.13
C SER A 33 22.39 -5.33 15.57
N ALA A 34 22.40 -4.47 14.56
CA ALA A 34 23.59 -3.79 14.04
C ALA A 34 23.46 -2.27 14.27
N THR A 35 24.47 -1.66 14.88
CA THR A 35 24.57 -0.19 15.01
C THR A 35 25.56 0.42 14.02
N GLU A 36 25.71 1.76 14.03
CA GLU A 36 26.53 2.53 13.10
C GLU A 36 27.91 1.90 12.82
N GLY A 37 28.22 1.71 11.54
CA GLY A 37 29.48 1.14 11.07
C GLY A 37 29.70 -0.35 11.34
N SER A 38 28.72 -1.08 11.91
CA SER A 38 28.83 -2.52 12.19
C SER A 38 28.17 -3.39 11.12
N THR A 39 28.66 -4.62 10.95
CA THR A 39 27.99 -5.67 10.18
C THR A 39 27.76 -6.86 11.10
N CYS A 40 26.52 -7.33 11.14
CA CYS A 40 26.10 -8.50 11.89
C CYS A 40 25.66 -9.60 10.94
N ASP A 41 26.32 -10.74 11.03
CA ASP A 41 25.89 -11.97 10.38
C ASP A 41 25.29 -12.89 11.44
N ASN A 42 23.97 -13.03 11.39
CA ASN A 42 23.25 -13.79 12.38
C ASN A 42 23.40 -15.29 12.18
N SER A 43 23.56 -16.00 13.27
CA SER A 43 23.74 -17.46 13.25
C SER A 43 22.44 -18.23 13.49
N GLY A 44 21.43 -17.57 14.05
CA GLY A 44 20.13 -18.15 14.38
C GLY A 44 19.09 -18.06 13.25
N THR A 45 18.10 -18.95 13.31
CA THR A 45 16.94 -18.96 12.41
C THR A 45 15.63 -18.59 13.13
N SER A 46 15.67 -18.31 14.44
CA SER A 46 14.49 -17.96 15.22
C SER A 46 14.82 -16.92 16.30
N TYR A 47 14.16 -15.77 16.21
CA TYR A 47 14.29 -14.66 17.15
C TYR A 47 12.92 -14.31 17.73
N ILE A 48 12.81 -14.30 19.06
CA ILE A 48 11.55 -14.04 19.77
C ILE A 48 11.85 -13.12 20.95
N GLY A 49 11.18 -11.97 21.01
CA GLY A 49 11.36 -11.00 22.10
C GLY A 49 10.50 -9.76 21.96
N ASN A 50 10.67 -8.79 22.86
CA ASN A 50 10.25 -7.42 22.59
C ASN A 50 11.38 -6.73 21.82
N ASN A 51 11.09 -6.02 20.73
CA ASN A 51 12.07 -5.29 19.92
C ASN A 51 13.10 -6.21 19.23
N THR A 52 12.60 -7.20 18.50
CA THR A 52 13.33 -8.42 18.13
C THR A 52 14.55 -8.18 17.23
N ALA A 53 14.44 -7.34 16.20
CA ALA A 53 15.55 -7.08 15.28
C ALA A 53 15.62 -5.63 14.78
N TYR A 54 16.82 -5.05 14.64
CA TYR A 54 17.00 -3.78 13.96
C TYR A 54 18.41 -3.51 13.40
N ALA A 55 18.48 -2.78 12.29
CA ALA A 55 19.70 -2.09 11.87
C ALA A 55 19.52 -0.57 12.07
N SER A 56 20.48 0.10 12.70
CA SER A 56 20.41 1.53 12.98
C SER A 56 21.77 2.20 12.84
N GLY A 57 21.79 3.46 12.37
CA GLY A 57 23.05 4.17 12.17
C GLY A 57 23.62 3.95 10.77
N SER A 58 24.43 4.91 10.32
CA SER A 58 25.03 4.90 9.00
C SER A 58 25.93 3.69 8.78
N GLY A 59 25.76 3.02 7.65
CA GLY A 59 26.56 1.86 7.26
C GLY A 59 26.36 0.61 8.13
N SER A 60 25.33 0.59 8.99
CA SER A 60 24.94 -0.62 9.72
C SER A 60 24.37 -1.67 8.76
N VAL A 61 24.76 -2.92 8.93
CA VAL A 61 24.27 -4.05 8.12
C VAL A 61 23.88 -5.21 9.03
N LEU A 62 22.63 -5.66 8.94
CA LEU A 62 22.14 -6.85 9.65
C LEU A 62 21.73 -7.92 8.64
N ASN A 63 22.39 -9.08 8.70
CA ASN A 63 22.19 -10.18 7.76
C ASN A 63 21.49 -11.36 8.41
N PHE A 64 20.41 -11.83 7.80
CA PHE A 64 19.70 -13.05 8.21
C PHE A 64 20.03 -14.23 7.30
N LEU A 65 20.09 -15.42 7.91
CA LEU A 65 20.17 -16.68 7.18
C LEU A 65 18.84 -17.00 6.47
N PRO A 66 18.87 -17.85 5.43
CA PRO A 66 17.65 -18.35 4.80
C PRO A 66 16.74 -19.05 5.81
N GLY A 67 15.45 -18.73 5.79
CA GLY A 67 14.44 -19.34 6.66
C GLY A 67 14.36 -18.71 8.06
N THR A 68 14.96 -17.54 8.28
CA THR A 68 14.85 -16.84 9.56
C THR A 68 13.40 -16.43 9.88
N VAL A 69 13.01 -16.67 11.12
CA VAL A 69 11.73 -16.25 11.71
C VAL A 69 11.98 -15.23 12.80
N ILE A 70 11.31 -14.09 12.73
CA ILE A 70 11.37 -13.01 13.72
C ILE A 70 9.96 -12.81 14.25
N SER A 71 9.78 -12.93 15.57
CA SER A 71 8.48 -12.77 16.20
C SER A 71 8.55 -11.83 17.40
N SER A 72 7.52 -11.01 17.59
CA SER A 72 7.39 -10.15 18.76
C SER A 72 6.22 -10.57 19.65
N ASN A 73 6.47 -10.65 20.96
CA ASN A 73 5.46 -11.01 21.98
C ASN A 73 5.52 -10.00 23.14
N GLY A 74 4.43 -9.28 23.41
CA GLY A 74 4.41 -8.31 24.52
C GLY A 74 3.29 -7.26 24.48
N VAL A 75 3.33 -6.32 25.44
CA VAL A 75 2.30 -5.29 25.67
C VAL A 75 2.76 -3.85 25.37
N ALA A 76 4.06 -3.62 25.11
CA ALA A 76 4.60 -2.29 24.79
C ALA A 76 4.54 -2.00 23.28
N ALA A 77 4.70 -0.73 22.89
CA ALA A 77 4.89 -0.34 21.49
C ALA A 77 6.24 -0.85 20.98
N VAL A 78 6.23 -1.74 19.99
CA VAL A 78 7.37 -2.58 19.61
C VAL A 78 7.39 -2.76 18.09
N TYR A 79 8.51 -2.48 17.43
CA TYR A 79 8.72 -2.93 16.05
C TYR A 79 9.29 -4.35 16.07
N THR A 80 8.79 -5.25 15.21
CA THR A 80 9.35 -6.62 15.16
C THR A 80 10.68 -6.63 14.41
N LEU A 81 10.71 -5.97 13.26
CA LEU A 81 11.90 -5.66 12.48
C LEU A 81 11.92 -4.18 12.11
N ALA A 82 13.03 -3.48 12.38
CA ALA A 82 13.21 -2.09 11.98
C ALA A 82 14.50 -1.85 11.17
N VAL A 83 14.45 -0.88 10.25
CA VAL A 83 15.61 -0.42 9.47
C VAL A 83 15.74 1.09 9.56
N GLY A 84 16.88 1.58 10.02
CA GLY A 84 17.20 3.01 10.12
C GLY A 84 16.79 3.67 11.44
N GLY A 85 16.44 2.88 12.46
CA GLY A 85 16.05 3.38 13.77
C GLY A 85 16.03 2.29 14.83
N VAL A 86 16.00 2.70 16.10
CA VAL A 86 15.91 1.77 17.23
C VAL A 86 14.46 1.46 17.58
N ASN A 87 14.27 0.27 18.13
CA ASN A 87 12.94 -0.27 18.39
C ASN A 87 12.20 0.36 19.60
N SER A 88 12.82 1.32 20.31
CA SER A 88 12.33 1.90 21.57
C SER A 88 12.00 3.39 21.47
N GLY A 89 11.11 3.79 20.55
CA GLY A 89 10.48 5.13 20.54
C GLY A 89 11.39 6.38 20.46
N GLY A 90 12.71 6.21 20.48
CA GLY A 90 13.72 7.25 20.36
C GLY A 90 14.22 7.32 18.94
N SER A 91 14.15 8.50 18.33
CA SER A 91 14.72 8.70 17.00
C SER A 91 16.24 8.78 17.13
N ILE A 92 16.94 7.81 16.56
CA ILE A 92 18.21 8.11 15.91
C ILE A 92 17.98 7.71 14.46
N PRO A 93 17.50 8.63 13.59
CA PRO A 93 17.42 8.40 12.16
C PRO A 93 18.86 8.25 11.65
N GLY A 94 19.36 7.04 11.71
CA GLY A 94 20.65 6.68 11.17
C GLY A 94 20.40 6.18 9.76
N ALA A 95 20.47 7.10 8.81
CA ALA A 95 20.22 6.78 7.43
C ALA A 95 21.34 5.90 6.82
N GLY A 96 21.01 5.11 5.82
CA GLY A 96 21.95 4.18 5.18
C GLY A 96 22.12 2.85 5.94
N ALA A 97 21.20 2.51 6.84
CA ALA A 97 21.14 1.19 7.48
C ALA A 97 20.58 0.14 6.50
N THR A 98 21.11 -1.09 6.55
CA THR A 98 20.66 -2.19 5.70
C THR A 98 20.29 -3.40 6.53
N VAL A 99 19.14 -3.99 6.22
CA VAL A 99 18.80 -5.36 6.62
C VAL A 99 18.76 -6.22 5.37
N HIS A 100 19.45 -7.35 5.38
CA HIS A 100 19.52 -8.29 4.27
C HIS A 100 19.16 -9.71 4.73
N ALA A 101 18.00 -10.21 4.32
CA ALA A 101 17.68 -11.63 4.43
C ALA A 101 18.18 -12.38 3.20
N LYS A 102 19.16 -13.26 3.38
CA LYS A 102 19.82 -14.03 2.30
C LYS A 102 18.94 -15.14 1.71
N GLY A 103 17.67 -15.22 2.12
CA GLY A 103 16.68 -16.19 1.67
C GLY A 103 15.30 -15.86 2.22
N ASP A 104 14.51 -16.88 2.52
CA ASP A 104 13.15 -16.70 3.04
C ASP A 104 13.15 -16.02 4.42
N LEU A 105 12.22 -15.09 4.62
CA LEU A 105 12.04 -14.35 5.88
C LEU A 105 10.58 -14.42 6.33
N THR A 106 10.38 -14.77 7.60
CA THR A 106 9.07 -14.68 8.26
C THR A 106 9.10 -13.66 9.39
N VAL A 107 8.15 -12.73 9.41
CA VAL A 107 8.02 -11.69 10.45
C VAL A 107 6.62 -11.68 11.05
N ASN A 108 6.51 -11.99 12.35
CA ASN A 108 5.23 -12.07 13.06
C ASN A 108 5.12 -10.97 14.13
N GLY A 109 4.29 -9.97 13.86
CA GLY A 109 3.98 -8.89 14.80
C GLY A 109 2.78 -9.23 15.68
N ASN A 110 2.99 -9.84 16.85
CA ASN A 110 1.92 -10.33 17.71
C ASN A 110 1.68 -9.49 18.99
N ALA A 111 2.41 -8.40 19.19
CA ALA A 111 2.34 -7.60 20.41
C ALA A 111 1.13 -6.63 20.44
N LEU A 112 0.54 -6.44 21.63
CA LEU A 112 -0.73 -5.72 21.85
C LEU A 112 -0.62 -4.18 21.82
N GLY A 113 0.58 -3.62 22.00
CA GLY A 113 0.81 -2.20 22.36
C GLY A 113 1.06 -1.19 21.23
N SER A 114 0.94 -1.58 19.96
CA SER A 114 1.29 -0.84 18.71
C SER A 114 2.58 -1.35 18.07
N THR A 115 2.44 -2.16 17.02
CA THR A 115 3.51 -3.03 16.51
C THR A 115 3.47 -3.25 15.00
N ARG A 116 4.18 -2.39 14.26
CA ARG A 116 4.47 -2.69 12.85
C ARG A 116 5.32 -3.95 12.79
N SER A 117 4.99 -4.91 11.92
CA SER A 117 5.81 -6.12 11.76
C SER A 117 7.15 -5.73 11.17
N ILE A 118 7.13 -4.92 10.12
CA ILE A 118 8.32 -4.37 9.47
C ILE A 118 8.18 -2.86 9.38
N PHE A 119 9.20 -2.13 9.82
CA PHE A 119 9.23 -0.68 9.71
C PHE A 119 10.54 -0.19 9.10
N ILE A 120 10.43 0.58 8.02
CA ILE A 120 11.58 1.16 7.32
C ILE A 120 11.47 2.67 7.46
N PHE A 121 12.42 3.25 8.20
CA PHE A 121 12.45 4.69 8.45
C PHE A 121 12.92 5.45 7.22
N SER A 122 12.35 6.62 6.99
CA SER A 122 12.90 7.65 6.11
C SER A 122 14.28 8.12 6.57
N GLY A 123 15.17 8.41 5.62
CA GLY A 123 16.44 9.08 5.88
C GLY A 123 17.50 8.71 4.85
N THR A 124 18.39 9.65 4.53
CA THR A 124 19.56 9.45 3.66
C THR A 124 20.87 9.77 4.40
N ASP A 125 21.89 8.94 4.23
CA ASP A 125 23.22 9.22 4.79
C ASP A 125 23.90 10.39 4.05
N ALA A 126 25.11 10.77 4.46
CA ALA A 126 25.87 11.83 3.80
C ALA A 126 26.19 11.55 2.31
N GLY A 127 26.14 10.27 1.91
CA GLY A 127 26.29 9.82 0.52
C GLY A 127 24.97 9.68 -0.23
N GLY A 128 23.83 10.04 0.37
CA GLY A 128 22.50 9.92 -0.22
C GLY A 128 21.90 8.50 -0.13
N LYS A 129 22.52 7.55 0.58
CA LYS A 129 21.99 6.20 0.71
C LYS A 129 20.81 6.16 1.66
N ARG A 130 19.71 5.57 1.20
CA ARG A 130 18.52 5.32 2.00
C ARG A 130 18.66 4.06 2.85
N ASN A 131 17.82 3.96 3.87
CA ASN A 131 17.63 2.72 4.61
C ASN A 131 17.06 1.64 3.67
N SER A 132 17.56 0.41 3.76
CA SER A 132 17.20 -0.66 2.85
C SER A 132 16.82 -1.95 3.57
N LEU A 133 15.73 -2.58 3.16
CA LEU A 133 15.40 -3.96 3.48
C LEU A 133 15.41 -4.77 2.19
N GLN A 134 16.35 -5.72 2.09
CA GLN A 134 16.44 -6.67 0.98
C GLN A 134 16.14 -8.08 1.46
N ILE A 135 15.27 -8.79 0.74
CA ILE A 135 14.92 -10.18 0.99
C ILE A 135 15.11 -10.95 -0.31
N ASP A 136 16.09 -11.86 -0.33
CA ASP A 136 16.45 -12.64 -1.52
C ASP A 136 15.49 -13.82 -1.77
N GLY A 137 14.72 -14.23 -0.76
CA GLY A 137 13.70 -15.28 -0.85
C GLY A 137 12.28 -14.75 -0.75
N ASN A 138 11.39 -15.61 -0.24
CA ASN A 138 10.00 -15.29 0.03
C ASN A 138 9.85 -14.47 1.33
N LEU A 139 8.86 -13.58 1.36
CA LEU A 139 8.45 -12.86 2.56
C LEU A 139 7.09 -13.35 3.04
N THR A 140 7.02 -13.81 4.28
CA THR A 140 5.74 -13.94 5.00
C THR A 140 5.73 -12.95 6.15
N ALA A 141 4.79 -12.02 6.16
CA ALA A 141 4.66 -11.08 7.26
C ALA A 141 3.21 -11.06 7.77
N THR A 142 3.07 -11.21 9.07
CA THR A 142 1.76 -11.22 9.74
C THR A 142 1.70 -10.15 10.79
N ARG A 143 0.50 -9.63 11.01
CA ARG A 143 0.20 -8.75 12.11
C ARG A 143 -1.12 -9.14 12.76
N THR A 144 -1.05 -9.43 14.05
CA THR A 144 -2.23 -9.75 14.87
C THR A 144 -2.29 -8.81 16.07
N GLY A 145 -3.33 -7.97 16.12
CA GLY A 145 -3.57 -7.07 17.26
C GLY A 145 -2.85 -5.71 17.19
N GLY A 146 -3.07 -4.91 18.23
CA GLY A 146 -2.57 -3.53 18.37
C GLY A 146 -3.40 -2.46 17.67
N LEU A 147 -3.29 -1.22 18.13
CA LEU A 147 -3.89 -0.03 17.50
C LEU A 147 -2.86 0.64 16.58
N TYR A 148 -3.29 1.01 15.36
CA TYR A 148 -2.53 1.80 14.37
C TYR A 148 -1.28 1.13 13.77
N GLY A 149 -0.86 1.57 12.58
CA GLY A 149 0.32 1.04 11.85
C GLY A 149 -0.06 0.19 10.63
N ALA A 150 0.87 -0.66 10.18
CA ALA A 150 0.65 -1.64 9.11
C ALA A 150 1.45 -2.94 9.38
N VAL A 151 1.32 -3.98 8.55
CA VAL A 151 2.26 -5.12 8.54
C VAL A 151 3.63 -4.62 8.10
N ILE A 152 3.68 -3.96 6.95
CA ILE A 152 4.87 -3.25 6.45
C ILE A 152 4.54 -1.77 6.39
N GLU A 153 5.31 -0.94 7.08
CA GLU A 153 5.26 0.51 6.92
C GLU A 153 6.62 1.04 6.50
N ASN A 154 6.68 1.60 5.29
CA ASN A 154 7.86 2.21 4.70
C ASN A 154 7.63 3.71 4.56
N THR A 155 8.40 4.53 5.29
CA THR A 155 8.22 5.99 5.35
C THR A 155 9.20 6.77 4.49
N GLY A 156 10.21 6.11 3.90
CA GLY A 156 11.17 6.76 3.00
C GLY A 156 12.42 5.92 2.67
N GLY A 157 12.38 4.60 2.85
CA GLY A 157 13.48 3.70 2.50
C GLY A 157 13.20 2.85 1.26
N ASP A 158 14.13 1.96 0.95
CA ASP A 158 14.05 0.97 -0.11
C ASP A 158 13.63 -0.39 0.46
N LEU A 159 12.61 -1.01 -0.12
CA LEU A 159 12.20 -2.39 0.16
C LEU A 159 12.27 -3.19 -1.13
N LEU A 160 12.99 -4.31 -1.10
CA LEU A 160 13.04 -5.28 -2.18
C LEU A 160 12.76 -6.69 -1.68
N VAL A 161 11.74 -7.33 -2.24
CA VAL A 161 11.48 -8.77 -2.06
C VAL A 161 11.63 -9.47 -3.41
N ALA A 162 12.57 -10.42 -3.49
CA ALA A 162 12.84 -11.15 -4.71
C ALA A 162 11.84 -12.29 -4.97
N GLY A 163 11.40 -12.99 -3.91
CA GLY A 163 10.44 -14.09 -3.98
C GLY A 163 8.98 -13.65 -3.86
N LYS A 164 8.12 -14.62 -3.52
CA LYS A 164 6.70 -14.38 -3.25
C LYS A 164 6.50 -13.63 -1.94
N THR A 165 5.43 -12.85 -1.85
CA THR A 165 5.08 -12.11 -0.63
C THR A 165 3.69 -12.49 -0.15
N SER A 166 3.56 -12.76 1.16
CA SER A 166 2.28 -12.98 1.83
C SER A 166 2.17 -12.02 3.02
N LEU A 167 1.19 -11.11 2.97
CA LEU A 167 0.90 -10.17 4.05
C LEU A 167 -0.47 -10.46 4.64
N THR A 168 -0.55 -10.59 5.96
CA THR A 168 -1.82 -10.83 6.65
C THR A 168 -1.99 -9.88 7.83
N SER A 169 -3.15 -9.23 7.92
CA SER A 169 -3.47 -8.26 8.99
C SER A 169 -4.92 -8.36 9.41
N ASN A 170 -5.20 -8.39 10.71
CA ASN A 170 -6.58 -8.38 11.19
C ASN A 170 -7.11 -6.98 11.60
N VAL A 171 -6.24 -5.99 11.75
CA VAL A 171 -6.58 -4.69 12.38
C VAL A 171 -6.03 -3.45 11.68
N SER A 172 -5.12 -3.61 10.71
CA SER A 172 -4.36 -2.49 10.15
C SER A 172 -4.05 -2.68 8.66
N ASP A 173 -3.49 -1.67 8.00
CA ASP A 173 -3.08 -1.82 6.60
C ASP A 173 -2.09 -2.97 6.43
N ALA A 174 -2.10 -3.72 5.33
CA ALA A 174 -1.03 -4.68 5.09
C ALA A 174 0.25 -3.96 4.64
N LEU A 175 0.16 -3.12 3.62
CA LEU A 175 1.26 -2.28 3.18
C LEU A 175 0.92 -0.81 3.35
N ARG A 176 1.83 -0.06 3.95
CA ARG A 176 1.76 1.39 4.04
C ARG A 176 3.02 2.02 3.49
N ASN A 177 2.91 2.72 2.37
CA ASN A 177 4.03 3.38 1.69
C ASN A 177 3.83 4.90 1.72
N ARG A 178 4.81 5.64 2.27
CA ARG A 178 4.72 7.08 2.49
C ARG A 178 6.02 7.79 2.12
N GLY A 179 5.98 9.12 2.08
CA GLY A 179 7.16 9.94 1.79
C GLY A 179 7.71 9.67 0.40
N ASP A 180 9.00 9.43 0.30
CA ASP A 180 9.75 9.07 -0.91
C ASP A 180 10.09 7.57 -0.98
N ALA A 181 9.40 6.74 -0.17
CA ALA A 181 9.63 5.31 -0.06
C ALA A 181 9.50 4.59 -1.41
N ASN A 182 10.35 3.59 -1.61
CA ASN A 182 10.32 2.74 -2.79
C ASN A 182 10.20 1.28 -2.36
N SER A 183 9.11 0.62 -2.74
CA SER A 183 8.85 -0.77 -2.40
C SER A 183 8.65 -1.60 -3.66
N THR A 184 9.45 -2.64 -3.87
CA THR A 184 9.41 -3.51 -5.04
C THR A 184 9.23 -4.96 -4.63
N PHE A 185 8.16 -5.59 -5.13
CA PHE A 185 7.85 -7.00 -4.96
C PHE A 185 7.98 -7.70 -6.30
N ARG A 186 9.00 -8.55 -6.45
CA ARG A 186 9.30 -9.21 -7.73
C ARG A 186 8.43 -10.43 -8.00
N GLY A 187 8.17 -11.24 -6.98
CA GLY A 187 7.24 -12.37 -7.07
C GLY A 187 5.79 -11.96 -6.83
N SER A 188 4.87 -12.93 -6.98
CA SER A 188 3.45 -12.73 -6.69
C SER A 188 3.24 -12.32 -5.23
N THR A 189 2.28 -11.41 -5.01
CA THR A 189 1.97 -10.88 -3.69
C THR A 189 0.51 -11.16 -3.33
N SER A 190 0.30 -11.80 -2.18
CA SER A 190 -1.02 -12.02 -1.59
C SER A 190 -1.18 -11.18 -0.35
N ILE A 191 -2.29 -10.47 -0.24
CA ILE A 191 -2.66 -9.61 0.89
C ILE A 191 -4.01 -10.05 1.41
N ASN A 192 -4.11 -10.31 2.72
CA ASN A 192 -5.36 -10.64 3.40
C ASN A 192 -5.56 -9.69 4.59
N VAL A 193 -6.62 -8.86 4.55
CA VAL A 193 -6.88 -7.84 5.56
C VAL A 193 -8.35 -7.85 6.01
N SER A 194 -8.64 -7.88 7.31
CA SER A 194 -10.04 -7.79 7.79
C SER A 194 -10.47 -6.41 8.27
N GLY A 195 -9.57 -5.60 8.85
CA GLY A 195 -9.92 -4.37 9.57
C GLY A 195 -9.48 -3.05 8.94
N SER A 196 -8.85 -3.07 7.77
CA SER A 196 -8.27 -1.86 7.15
C SER A 196 -8.01 -2.05 5.66
N ASN A 197 -7.16 -1.20 5.05
CA ASN A 197 -6.84 -1.30 3.63
C ASN A 197 -5.85 -2.43 3.34
N GLY A 198 -5.90 -3.03 2.16
CA GLY A 198 -4.80 -3.87 1.68
C GLY A 198 -3.53 -3.03 1.56
N ILE A 199 -3.61 -1.94 0.79
CA ILE A 199 -2.51 -1.00 0.58
C ILE A 199 -2.98 0.42 0.90
N PHE A 200 -2.20 1.13 1.71
CA PHE A 200 -2.32 2.57 1.90
C PHE A 200 -1.07 3.26 1.36
N GLN A 201 -1.23 4.11 0.35
CA GLN A 201 -0.14 4.88 -0.23
C GLN A 201 -0.42 6.38 -0.12
N SER A 202 0.56 7.14 0.36
CA SER A 202 0.47 8.61 0.39
C SER A 202 1.69 9.29 -0.24
N GLY A 203 2.58 8.50 -0.84
CA GLY A 203 3.82 8.97 -1.45
C GLY A 203 4.66 7.82 -2.00
N GLY A 204 5.78 8.16 -2.63
CA GLY A 204 6.76 7.20 -3.10
C GLY A 204 6.28 6.33 -4.26
N THR A 205 6.95 5.20 -4.47
CA THR A 205 6.62 4.23 -5.51
C THR A 205 6.44 2.83 -4.91
N VAL A 206 5.41 2.11 -5.38
CA VAL A 206 5.21 0.70 -5.09
C VAL A 206 5.09 -0.05 -6.42
N ASN A 207 5.92 -1.08 -6.63
CA ASN A 207 5.92 -1.89 -7.83
C ASN A 207 5.65 -3.36 -7.48
N PHE A 208 4.60 -3.93 -8.09
CA PHE A 208 4.31 -5.35 -8.08
C PHE A 208 4.56 -5.93 -9.46
N ASN A 209 5.68 -6.64 -9.62
CA ASN A 209 6.09 -7.20 -10.91
C ASN A 209 5.43 -8.56 -11.18
N GLY A 210 5.09 -9.30 -10.12
CA GLY A 210 4.20 -10.46 -10.17
C GLY A 210 2.75 -10.06 -9.91
N ASP A 211 1.85 -11.04 -9.95
CA ASP A 211 0.43 -10.84 -9.70
C ASP A 211 0.18 -10.34 -8.27
N LEU A 212 -0.75 -9.40 -8.12
CA LEU A 212 -1.18 -8.84 -6.85
C LEU A 212 -2.60 -9.30 -6.54
N THR A 213 -2.78 -10.06 -5.46
CA THR A 213 -4.09 -10.45 -4.94
C THR A 213 -4.34 -9.79 -3.59
N ILE A 214 -5.48 -9.11 -3.45
CA ILE A 214 -5.88 -8.43 -2.22
C ILE A 214 -7.29 -8.88 -1.83
N ASN A 215 -7.40 -9.55 -0.69
CA ASN A 215 -8.68 -9.83 -0.06
C ASN A 215 -8.85 -8.89 1.13
N THR A 216 -9.90 -8.09 1.12
CA THR A 216 -10.26 -7.20 2.23
C THR A 216 -11.69 -7.42 2.70
N THR A 217 -11.91 -7.40 4.01
CA THR A 217 -13.26 -7.53 4.57
C THR A 217 -14.00 -6.21 4.66
N THR A 218 -13.34 -5.11 5.04
CA THR A 218 -14.04 -3.83 5.36
C THR A 218 -13.38 -2.57 4.81
N GLY A 219 -12.06 -2.58 4.59
CA GLY A 219 -11.34 -1.43 4.03
C GLY A 219 -11.15 -1.53 2.54
N ASN A 220 -10.44 -0.56 1.96
CA ASN A 220 -10.18 -0.55 0.52
C ASN A 220 -9.17 -1.63 0.14
N GLY A 221 -9.24 -2.19 -1.08
CA GLY A 221 -8.14 -3.01 -1.58
C GLY A 221 -6.87 -2.17 -1.69
N ILE A 222 -6.96 -1.06 -2.42
CA ILE A 222 -5.91 -0.03 -2.55
C ILE A 222 -6.50 1.33 -2.21
N LYS A 223 -5.82 2.09 -1.35
CA LYS A 223 -6.10 3.51 -1.11
C LYS A 223 -4.85 4.33 -1.37
N THR A 224 -4.90 5.24 -2.32
CA THR A 224 -3.80 6.17 -2.61
C THR A 224 -4.24 7.63 -2.55
N SER A 225 -3.44 8.47 -1.91
CA SER A 225 -3.59 9.94 -1.91
C SER A 225 -2.38 10.64 -2.53
N GLY A 226 -1.44 9.87 -3.09
CA GLY A 226 -0.17 10.37 -3.62
C GLY A 226 0.79 9.23 -3.93
N GLY A 227 1.80 9.53 -4.74
CA GLY A 227 2.76 8.51 -5.21
C GLY A 227 2.23 7.67 -6.35
N LEU A 228 3.04 6.70 -6.76
CA LEU A 228 2.80 5.82 -7.90
C LEU A 228 2.70 4.36 -7.44
N LEU A 229 1.62 3.68 -7.78
CA LEU A 229 1.49 2.23 -7.66
C LEU A 229 1.45 1.63 -9.07
N ASN A 230 2.33 0.66 -9.34
CA ASN A 230 2.27 -0.14 -10.55
C ASN A 230 2.03 -1.60 -10.17
N ALA A 231 1.05 -2.23 -10.79
CA ALA A 231 0.84 -3.68 -10.72
C ALA A 231 0.69 -4.25 -12.13
N ARG A 232 1.09 -5.50 -12.33
CA ARG A 232 0.85 -6.17 -13.62
C ARG A 232 -0.59 -6.67 -13.69
N GLU A 233 -0.87 -7.82 -13.08
CA GLU A 233 -2.23 -8.33 -12.88
C GLU A 233 -2.70 -8.03 -11.47
N LEU A 234 -3.92 -7.52 -11.34
CA LEU A 234 -4.53 -7.13 -10.06
C LEU A 234 -5.84 -7.87 -9.81
N TYR A 235 -5.93 -8.57 -8.69
CA TYR A 235 -7.14 -9.23 -8.22
C TYR A 235 -7.53 -8.66 -6.87
N ILE A 236 -8.68 -8.01 -6.78
CA ILE A 236 -9.20 -7.44 -5.53
C ILE A 236 -10.57 -8.03 -5.23
N ASP A 237 -10.74 -8.48 -4.00
CA ASP A 237 -12.02 -8.96 -3.47
C ASP A 237 -12.34 -8.23 -2.16
N VAL A 238 -13.35 -7.35 -2.20
CA VAL A 238 -13.85 -6.60 -1.04
C VAL A 238 -15.18 -7.20 -0.58
N LYS A 239 -15.12 -7.97 0.52
CA LYS A 239 -16.23 -8.82 0.97
C LYS A 239 -17.38 -8.11 1.67
N SER A 240 -17.13 -7.00 2.37
CA SER A 240 -18.20 -6.31 3.12
C SER A 240 -17.88 -4.83 3.36
N GLY A 241 -18.83 -4.11 3.97
CA GLY A 241 -18.65 -2.70 4.35
C GLY A 241 -18.79 -1.74 3.17
N VAL A 242 -18.18 -0.55 3.29
CA VAL A 242 -18.20 0.52 2.28
C VAL A 242 -16.82 0.71 1.62
N GLY A 243 -15.91 -0.27 1.79
CA GLY A 243 -14.57 -0.21 1.20
C GLY A 243 -14.65 -0.29 -0.32
N ASN A 244 -13.79 0.46 -1.01
CA ASN A 244 -13.66 0.41 -2.45
C ASN A 244 -12.62 -0.63 -2.88
N GLY A 245 -12.70 -1.13 -4.11
CA GLY A 245 -11.60 -1.93 -4.67
C GLY A 245 -10.32 -1.09 -4.71
N ILE A 246 -10.41 0.05 -5.40
CA ILE A 246 -9.37 1.08 -5.49
C ILE A 246 -9.99 2.45 -5.16
N ALA A 247 -9.37 3.18 -4.25
CA ALA A 247 -9.71 4.57 -3.92
C ALA A 247 -8.51 5.47 -4.17
N ILE A 248 -8.66 6.45 -5.06
CA ILE A 248 -7.63 7.42 -5.44
C ILE A 248 -8.10 8.82 -5.06
N SER A 249 -7.25 9.57 -4.37
CA SER A 249 -7.44 10.99 -4.13
C SER A 249 -6.20 11.81 -4.49
N ASP A 250 -6.41 13.12 -4.62
CA ASP A 250 -5.36 14.12 -4.77
C ASP A 250 -4.44 13.84 -5.98
N ARG A 251 -3.21 13.39 -5.74
CA ARG A 251 -2.19 13.13 -6.76
C ARG A 251 -1.77 11.66 -6.81
N GLY A 252 -2.59 10.77 -6.27
CA GLY A 252 -2.35 9.33 -6.35
C GLY A 252 -2.43 8.82 -7.80
N ILE A 253 -1.53 7.90 -8.16
CA ILE A 253 -1.52 7.26 -9.47
C ILE A 253 -1.50 5.74 -9.28
N VAL A 254 -2.41 5.04 -9.92
CA VAL A 254 -2.43 3.57 -10.00
C VAL A 254 -2.43 3.13 -11.46
N ASN A 255 -1.42 2.37 -11.84
CA ASN A 255 -1.33 1.74 -13.16
C ASN A 255 -1.41 0.22 -13.00
N ILE A 256 -2.28 -0.40 -13.78
CA ILE A 256 -2.39 -1.85 -13.89
C ILE A 256 -2.29 -2.29 -15.36
N SER A 257 -1.87 -3.53 -15.59
CA SER A 257 -2.08 -4.16 -16.90
C SER A 257 -3.54 -4.53 -17.02
N GLY A 258 -4.02 -5.49 -16.21
CA GLY A 258 -5.42 -5.91 -16.18
C GLY A 258 -5.78 -6.58 -14.85
N GLY A 259 -6.89 -7.33 -14.86
CA GLY A 259 -7.27 -8.22 -13.76
C GLY A 259 -8.74 -8.16 -13.41
N GLU A 260 -9.07 -8.34 -12.13
CA GLU A 260 -10.44 -8.44 -11.63
C GLU A 260 -10.62 -7.66 -10.31
N ILE A 261 -11.71 -6.91 -10.22
CA ILE A 261 -12.12 -6.22 -8.99
C ILE A 261 -13.56 -6.58 -8.67
N ILE A 262 -13.75 -7.22 -7.52
CA ILE A 262 -15.05 -7.58 -6.97
C ILE A 262 -15.30 -6.78 -5.71
N THR A 263 -16.44 -6.09 -5.64
CA THR A 263 -16.90 -5.44 -4.40
C THR A 263 -18.32 -5.89 -4.04
N GLU A 264 -18.47 -6.41 -2.82
CA GLU A 264 -19.72 -7.01 -2.34
C GLU A 264 -20.44 -6.08 -1.34
N GLY A 265 -19.78 -5.03 -0.86
CA GLY A 265 -20.31 -4.11 0.15
C GLY A 265 -21.38 -3.14 -0.37
N LYS A 266 -22.41 -2.84 0.44
CA LYS A 266 -23.40 -1.79 0.11
C LYS A 266 -22.71 -0.43 -0.02
N GLY A 267 -22.96 0.29 -1.11
CA GLY A 267 -22.32 1.58 -1.40
C GLY A 267 -20.83 1.50 -1.71
N SER A 268 -20.25 0.29 -1.85
CA SER A 268 -18.86 0.12 -2.29
C SER A 268 -18.70 0.52 -3.75
N THR A 269 -17.54 1.07 -4.11
CA THR A 269 -17.18 1.35 -5.50
C THR A 269 -16.00 0.49 -5.89
N ALA A 270 -16.01 -0.15 -7.06
CA ALA A 270 -14.84 -0.91 -7.49
C ALA A 270 -13.63 0.01 -7.72
N ILE A 271 -13.80 1.13 -8.42
CA ILE A 271 -12.76 2.16 -8.59
C ILE A 271 -13.33 3.56 -8.35
N SER A 272 -12.87 4.24 -7.30
CA SER A 272 -13.29 5.60 -6.97
C SER A 272 -12.13 6.58 -7.11
N LEU A 273 -12.28 7.59 -7.97
CA LEU A 273 -11.33 8.67 -8.16
C LEU A 273 -11.93 10.01 -7.75
N ASN A 274 -11.27 10.66 -6.79
CA ASN A 274 -11.53 12.04 -6.38
C ASN A 274 -10.24 12.85 -6.57
N GLY A 275 -9.93 13.10 -7.84
CA GLY A 275 -8.59 13.47 -8.31
C GLY A 275 -7.68 12.28 -8.61
N GLY A 276 -6.44 12.58 -8.99
CA GLY A 276 -5.43 11.57 -9.33
C GLY A 276 -5.66 10.87 -10.66
N ALA A 277 -4.99 9.73 -10.86
CA ALA A 277 -5.05 8.97 -12.10
C ALA A 277 -5.12 7.45 -11.91
N PHE A 278 -5.93 6.80 -12.73
CA PHE A 278 -6.00 5.35 -12.89
C PHE A 278 -5.77 4.97 -14.35
N SER A 279 -5.03 3.88 -14.60
CA SER A 279 -4.87 3.32 -15.94
C SER A 279 -4.91 1.80 -15.90
N SER A 280 -5.71 1.20 -16.79
CA SER A 280 -5.64 -0.22 -17.17
C SER A 280 -5.31 -0.32 -18.65
N THR A 281 -4.37 -1.18 -19.03
CA THR A 281 -3.85 -1.30 -20.41
C THR A 281 -4.20 -2.63 -21.09
N ASP A 282 -4.80 -3.54 -20.35
CA ASP A 282 -5.33 -4.85 -20.73
C ASP A 282 -6.71 -5.05 -20.05
N ALA A 283 -7.28 -6.24 -20.27
CA ALA A 283 -8.61 -6.61 -19.85
C ALA A 283 -8.80 -6.46 -18.34
N LEU A 284 -9.86 -5.76 -17.96
CA LEU A 284 -10.23 -5.52 -16.57
C LEU A 284 -11.69 -5.90 -16.38
N SER A 285 -11.93 -6.86 -15.50
CA SER A 285 -13.28 -7.25 -15.06
C SER A 285 -13.62 -6.52 -13.77
N ILE A 286 -14.80 -5.90 -13.73
CA ILE A 286 -15.35 -5.23 -12.55
C ILE A 286 -16.71 -5.83 -12.25
N LEU A 287 -16.90 -6.27 -11.01
CA LEU A 287 -18.18 -6.75 -10.50
C LEU A 287 -18.54 -6.08 -9.19
N THR A 288 -19.65 -5.36 -9.16
CA THR A 288 -20.23 -4.86 -7.91
C THR A 288 -21.60 -5.48 -7.64
N LYS A 289 -21.78 -6.03 -6.43
CA LYS A 289 -22.94 -6.91 -6.14
C LYS A 289 -24.09 -6.25 -5.38
N SER A 290 -23.85 -5.12 -4.71
CA SER A 290 -24.79 -4.57 -3.72
C SER A 290 -25.44 -3.26 -4.15
N ASN A 291 -26.53 -2.88 -3.49
CA ASN A 291 -27.22 -1.61 -3.74
C ASN A 291 -26.29 -0.41 -3.49
N ASP A 292 -26.56 0.66 -4.22
CA ASP A 292 -25.83 1.93 -4.23
C ASP A 292 -24.34 1.77 -4.63
N SER A 293 -23.90 0.57 -5.02
CA SER A 293 -22.52 0.29 -5.44
C SER A 293 -22.24 0.86 -6.82
N GLN A 294 -20.99 1.17 -7.15
CA GLN A 294 -20.65 1.74 -8.46
C GLN A 294 -19.48 0.97 -9.07
N GLY A 295 -19.48 0.75 -10.38
CA GLY A 295 -18.30 0.21 -11.05
C GLY A 295 -17.13 1.20 -10.93
N ILE A 296 -17.27 2.35 -11.57
CA ILE A 296 -16.25 3.41 -11.55
C ILE A 296 -16.90 4.75 -11.21
N VAL A 297 -16.32 5.49 -10.25
CA VAL A 297 -16.73 6.87 -9.94
C VAL A 297 -15.58 7.81 -10.25
N LEU A 298 -15.84 8.87 -11.01
CA LEU A 298 -14.86 9.92 -11.30
C LEU A 298 -15.38 11.29 -10.85
N SER A 299 -14.54 12.02 -10.13
CA SER A 299 -14.85 13.36 -9.61
C SER A 299 -13.59 14.20 -9.41
N GLY A 300 -13.77 15.51 -9.21
CA GLY A 300 -12.65 16.44 -9.08
C GLY A 300 -11.89 16.59 -10.40
N ASP A 301 -10.56 16.43 -10.38
CA ASP A 301 -9.68 16.46 -11.55
C ASP A 301 -9.22 15.05 -11.97
N ALA A 302 -10.01 14.03 -11.65
CA ALA A 302 -9.71 12.62 -11.89
C ALA A 302 -9.44 12.30 -13.37
N LYS A 303 -8.48 11.40 -13.60
CA LYS A 303 -8.14 10.88 -14.92
C LYS A 303 -8.20 9.36 -14.94
N ALA A 304 -8.95 8.77 -15.87
CA ALA A 304 -8.98 7.33 -16.06
C ALA A 304 -8.73 6.95 -17.52
N ILE A 305 -7.88 5.94 -17.71
CA ILE A 305 -7.64 5.27 -18.99
C ILE A 305 -8.02 3.81 -18.83
N LEU A 306 -8.91 3.32 -19.69
CA LEU A 306 -9.47 1.98 -19.60
C LEU A 306 -9.34 1.25 -20.94
N ALA A 307 -8.71 0.09 -20.93
CA ALA A 307 -8.65 -0.83 -22.06
C ALA A 307 -9.51 -2.07 -21.76
N ARG A 308 -10.27 -2.56 -22.76
CA ARG A 308 -11.04 -3.82 -22.73
C ARG A 308 -11.69 -4.10 -21.38
N THR A 309 -12.47 -3.14 -20.88
CA THR A 309 -13.03 -3.19 -19.53
C THR A 309 -14.47 -3.70 -19.59
N ASP A 310 -14.74 -4.73 -18.79
CA ASP A 310 -16.07 -5.28 -18.59
C ASP A 310 -16.56 -4.90 -17.19
N ILE A 311 -17.70 -4.22 -17.10
CA ILE A 311 -18.28 -3.74 -15.85
C ILE A 311 -19.66 -4.36 -15.69
N GLN A 312 -19.87 -5.09 -14.60
CA GLN A 312 -21.19 -5.56 -14.19
C GLN A 312 -21.56 -4.99 -12.82
N THR A 313 -22.74 -4.36 -12.73
CA THR A 313 -23.31 -3.89 -11.46
C THR A 313 -24.67 -4.55 -11.22
N GLN A 314 -24.84 -5.16 -10.06
CA GLN A 314 -26.01 -6.02 -9.79
C GLN A 314 -27.07 -5.38 -8.89
N GLY A 315 -26.71 -4.41 -8.05
CA GLY A 315 -27.64 -3.78 -7.10
C GLY A 315 -28.45 -2.63 -7.68
N ASP A 316 -29.44 -2.16 -6.92
CA ASP A 316 -30.19 -0.94 -7.27
C ASP A 316 -29.33 0.32 -7.12
N ASN A 317 -29.63 1.36 -7.89
CA ASN A 317 -28.89 2.63 -7.97
C ASN A 317 -27.39 2.43 -8.27
N ALA A 318 -27.05 1.37 -9.00
CA ALA A 318 -25.67 0.94 -9.19
C ALA A 318 -25.18 1.22 -10.60
N ASN A 319 -24.55 2.36 -10.82
CA ASN A 319 -24.09 2.73 -12.17
C ASN A 319 -22.80 1.99 -12.53
N GLY A 320 -22.64 1.66 -13.81
CA GLY A 320 -21.38 1.15 -14.34
C GLY A 320 -20.27 2.19 -14.21
N ILE A 321 -20.49 3.38 -14.76
CA ILE A 321 -19.62 4.54 -14.61
C ILE A 321 -20.44 5.75 -14.17
N ASN A 322 -19.99 6.44 -13.13
CA ASN A 322 -20.62 7.64 -12.60
C ASN A 322 -19.62 8.81 -12.58
N ILE A 323 -19.90 9.83 -13.37
CA ILE A 323 -19.09 11.04 -13.52
C ILE A 323 -19.76 12.18 -12.76
N ILE A 324 -19.05 12.73 -11.77
CA ILE A 324 -19.50 13.84 -10.94
C ILE A 324 -18.57 15.03 -11.19
N ASN A 325 -18.98 15.93 -12.06
CA ASN A 325 -18.22 17.13 -12.37
C ASN A 325 -18.54 18.25 -11.37
N THR A 326 -17.59 19.18 -11.22
CA THR A 326 -17.84 20.48 -10.58
C THR A 326 -17.60 21.59 -11.61
N PRO A 327 -18.17 22.79 -11.45
CA PRO A 327 -18.01 23.87 -12.42
C PRO A 327 -16.55 24.28 -12.71
N THR A 328 -15.62 23.98 -11.79
CA THR A 328 -14.22 24.45 -11.84
C THR A 328 -13.23 23.36 -12.24
N ASN A 329 -13.57 22.08 -12.16
CA ASN A 329 -12.68 20.96 -12.45
C ASN A 329 -13.39 19.94 -13.33
N GLY A 330 -12.70 19.49 -14.39
CA GLY A 330 -13.19 18.46 -15.28
C GLY A 330 -12.52 17.12 -15.07
N VAL A 331 -13.26 16.04 -15.28
CA VAL A 331 -12.71 14.69 -15.32
C VAL A 331 -12.23 14.35 -16.73
N THR A 332 -11.20 13.51 -16.84
CA THR A 332 -10.80 12.89 -18.11
C THR A 332 -11.06 11.40 -18.06
N LEU A 333 -11.93 10.91 -18.95
CA LEU A 333 -12.18 9.47 -19.12
C LEU A 333 -11.88 9.09 -20.56
N TYR A 334 -10.95 8.17 -20.75
CA TYR A 334 -10.53 7.70 -22.07
C TYR A 334 -10.62 6.18 -22.16
N PHE A 335 -11.33 5.71 -23.19
CA PHE A 335 -11.41 4.30 -23.53
C PHE A 335 -10.45 3.99 -24.68
N GLN A 336 -9.51 3.09 -24.45
CA GLN A 336 -8.53 2.66 -25.46
C GLN A 336 -9.13 1.67 -26.45
N ASP A 337 -10.03 0.81 -25.98
CA ASP A 337 -10.69 -0.25 -26.74
C ASP A 337 -12.18 -0.30 -26.36
N ALA A 338 -12.95 -1.11 -27.07
CA ALA A 338 -14.34 -1.39 -26.74
C ALA A 338 -14.50 -1.84 -25.27
N ILE A 339 -15.59 -1.38 -24.66
CA ILE A 339 -15.97 -1.72 -23.29
C ILE A 339 -17.33 -2.41 -23.25
N SER A 340 -17.58 -3.20 -22.21
CA SER A 340 -18.90 -3.73 -21.91
C SER A 340 -19.35 -3.19 -20.56
N ILE A 341 -20.58 -2.67 -20.49
CA ILE A 341 -21.20 -2.28 -19.22
C ILE A 341 -22.59 -2.90 -19.15
N GLU A 342 -22.81 -3.69 -18.12
CA GLU A 342 -24.10 -4.28 -17.80
C GLU A 342 -24.56 -3.86 -16.41
N THR A 343 -25.74 -3.23 -16.32
CA THR A 343 -26.39 -2.91 -15.04
C THR A 343 -27.70 -3.68 -14.90
N LEU A 344 -27.85 -4.38 -13.77
CA LEU A 344 -29.00 -5.29 -13.55
C LEU A 344 -30.08 -4.70 -12.64
N GLY A 345 -29.72 -3.89 -11.64
CA GLY A 345 -30.66 -3.32 -10.67
C GLY A 345 -31.38 -2.07 -11.17
N GLY A 346 -32.49 -1.71 -10.51
CA GLY A 346 -33.30 -0.54 -10.85
C GLY A 346 -32.60 0.79 -10.55
N GLY A 347 -32.96 1.86 -11.25
CA GLY A 347 -32.37 3.19 -11.08
C GLY A 347 -30.89 3.27 -11.45
N SER A 348 -30.40 2.33 -12.27
CA SER A 348 -28.98 2.16 -12.58
C SER A 348 -28.68 2.58 -14.01
N ASN A 349 -27.64 3.36 -14.23
CA ASN A 349 -27.23 3.73 -15.58
C ASN A 349 -25.93 3.04 -15.97
N ALA A 350 -25.77 2.66 -17.24
CA ALA A 350 -24.46 2.15 -17.68
C ALA A 350 -23.41 3.27 -17.57
N ILE A 351 -23.74 4.48 -18.04
CA ILE A 351 -22.96 5.69 -17.80
C ILE A 351 -23.88 6.82 -17.32
N ALA A 352 -23.59 7.35 -16.14
CA ALA A 352 -24.23 8.56 -15.61
C ALA A 352 -23.21 9.71 -15.59
N SER A 353 -23.61 10.90 -16.02
CA SER A 353 -22.81 12.12 -15.90
C SER A 353 -23.66 13.27 -15.38
N LYS A 354 -23.24 13.86 -14.26
CA LYS A 354 -23.90 15.02 -13.64
C LYS A 354 -23.00 16.26 -13.69
N ASN A 355 -23.63 17.42 -13.85
CA ASN A 355 -23.01 18.74 -13.80
C ASN A 355 -21.92 18.93 -14.84
N ASN A 356 -22.18 18.55 -16.09
CA ASN A 356 -21.17 18.50 -17.14
C ASN A 356 -21.13 19.78 -17.99
N PRO A 357 -20.28 20.79 -17.67
CA PRO A 357 -20.21 22.01 -18.48
C PRO A 357 -19.40 21.85 -19.77
N ALA A 358 -18.57 20.80 -19.93
CA ALA A 358 -17.63 20.69 -21.06
C ALA A 358 -16.91 19.34 -21.31
N ASN A 359 -17.18 18.27 -20.54
CA ASN A 359 -16.42 17.01 -20.67
C ASN A 359 -17.19 15.99 -21.52
N GLY A 360 -16.72 15.74 -22.74
CA GLY A 360 -17.16 14.61 -23.55
C GLY A 360 -16.34 13.35 -23.26
N PHE A 361 -16.95 12.19 -23.45
CA PHE A 361 -16.23 10.92 -23.64
C PHE A 361 -16.62 10.33 -24.99
N VAL A 362 -15.73 9.54 -25.59
CA VAL A 362 -16.00 8.85 -26.86
C VAL A 362 -16.09 7.36 -26.57
N LEU A 363 -17.20 6.74 -26.93
CA LEU A 363 -17.34 5.28 -26.88
C LEU A 363 -16.72 4.66 -28.14
N PRO A 364 -15.72 3.77 -27.99
CA PRO A 364 -15.15 3.07 -29.14
C PRO A 364 -16.18 2.17 -29.82
N ALA A 365 -16.05 2.01 -31.14
CA ALA A 365 -16.89 1.09 -31.90
C ALA A 365 -16.80 -0.34 -31.34
N GLY A 366 -17.94 -1.02 -31.23
CA GLY A 366 -18.03 -2.36 -30.62
C GLY A 366 -18.27 -2.34 -29.11
N SER A 367 -18.33 -1.17 -28.46
CA SER A 367 -18.76 -1.08 -27.07
C SER A 367 -20.23 -1.47 -26.89
N MET A 368 -20.56 -2.07 -25.75
CA MET A 368 -21.90 -2.53 -25.42
C MET A 368 -22.36 -1.95 -24.08
N LEU A 369 -23.53 -1.33 -24.06
CA LEU A 369 -24.18 -0.80 -22.86
C LEU A 369 -25.55 -1.48 -22.69
N VAL A 370 -25.73 -2.25 -21.63
CA VAL A 370 -26.97 -2.98 -21.33
C VAL A 370 -27.46 -2.57 -19.95
N THR A 371 -28.71 -2.14 -19.86
CA THR A 371 -29.36 -1.79 -18.60
C THR A 371 -30.71 -2.50 -18.52
N GLN A 372 -30.95 -3.27 -17.46
CA GLN A 372 -32.13 -4.16 -17.36
C GLN A 372 -33.18 -3.71 -16.33
N GLY A 373 -32.80 -2.91 -15.33
CA GLY A 373 -33.69 -2.50 -14.25
C GLY A 373 -34.70 -1.41 -14.62
N GLU A 374 -35.78 -1.28 -13.84
CA GLU A 374 -36.73 -0.16 -13.99
C GLU A 374 -36.02 1.19 -13.76
N ASN A 375 -36.46 2.26 -14.45
CA ASN A 375 -35.87 3.60 -14.37
C ASN A 375 -34.35 3.65 -14.64
N SER A 376 -33.85 2.76 -15.50
CA SER A 376 -32.44 2.64 -15.87
C SER A 376 -32.19 3.12 -17.29
N HIS A 377 -31.05 3.76 -17.53
CA HIS A 377 -30.69 4.29 -18.85
C HIS A 377 -29.29 3.82 -19.27
N GLY A 378 -29.09 3.54 -20.56
CA GLY A 378 -27.75 3.29 -21.08
C GLY A 378 -26.82 4.47 -20.80
N ILE A 379 -27.24 5.68 -21.17
CA ILE A 379 -26.51 6.91 -20.90
C ILE A 379 -27.48 7.94 -20.33
N ASP A 380 -27.18 8.47 -19.14
CA ASP A 380 -27.89 9.59 -18.51
C ASP A 380 -26.93 10.78 -18.35
N MET A 381 -27.24 11.88 -19.04
CA MET A 381 -26.43 13.11 -19.01
C MET A 381 -27.28 14.27 -18.49
N GLN A 382 -26.87 14.82 -17.35
CA GLN A 382 -27.57 15.92 -16.68
C GLN A 382 -26.69 17.17 -16.65
N ILE A 383 -27.21 18.26 -17.22
CA ILE A 383 -26.62 19.59 -17.17
C ILE A 383 -27.45 20.42 -16.19
N GLU A 384 -26.89 20.82 -15.05
CA GLU A 384 -27.53 21.82 -14.20
C GLU A 384 -27.54 23.17 -14.95
N SER A 385 -28.73 23.77 -15.03
CA SER A 385 -29.06 24.94 -15.85
C SER A 385 -28.03 26.07 -15.70
N GLY A 386 -27.17 26.24 -16.71
CA GLY A 386 -26.16 27.32 -16.73
C GLY A 386 -25.09 27.22 -17.82
N GLY A 387 -24.90 26.09 -18.50
CA GLY A 387 -23.84 25.98 -19.52
C GLY A 387 -24.10 24.94 -20.60
N GLY A 388 -24.20 25.42 -21.85
CA GLY A 388 -23.90 24.67 -23.08
C GLY A 388 -24.97 23.71 -23.60
N ASP A 389 -25.23 23.77 -24.90
CA ASP A 389 -26.02 22.78 -25.63
C ASP A 389 -25.31 21.41 -25.64
N LEU A 390 -26.07 20.34 -25.38
CA LEU A 390 -25.64 18.96 -25.60
C LEU A 390 -25.51 18.71 -27.12
N THR A 391 -24.29 18.48 -27.60
CA THR A 391 -24.07 17.98 -28.98
C THR A 391 -23.86 16.47 -28.90
N VAL A 392 -24.82 15.70 -29.42
CA VAL A 392 -24.78 14.22 -29.51
C VAL A 392 -24.09 13.78 -30.78
#